data_AF-A0A0F4GAV6-F1
#
_entry.id   AF-A0A0F4GAV6-F1
#
_cell.length_a   1.000
_cell.length_b   1.000
_cell.length_c   1.000
_cell.angle_alpha   90.00
_cell.angle_beta   90.00
_cell.angle_gamma   90.00
#
_symmetry.space_group_name_H-M   'P 1'
#
loop_
_entity.id
_entity.type
_entity.pdbx_description
1 polymer ?
#
loop_
_entity_poly.entity_id
_entity_poly.type
_entity_poly.pdbx_seq_one_letter_code
_entity_poly.pdbx_strand_id
1 'polypeptide(L)'
;MGSAPLSARPTTMEPAYTFTLPSIHDDIALSVRLYHPRNLSHVIPDSGEPRFALKGAVIAHPYAPFGGCQDDHIVLAVTHCLLKQGYIVVTFDFRGAGNSTGKTSWTGSPEVGDYTSAIGLLVYYLHNLSIPLAPDALSPLVSRSSGAADSRETSSQELEPPSQRLQVVLAGYSYGSLILARLPHMSHIIKTFESAEKGTSVSEIYLRARTLARRTRQSLLEPQPPSTPRGRRLNSESSPRLRPRTSQVTVGGEEIDPSDRRRSQDSRRSFDAVREVPQRIKARMHRRNSSGTLTKQTESDVVESSNDAGPKVSVSYLMISPVLFPMTTTLLSPGLAFPTAKAGNAGSGFLSMEYSSMVLFGSLDHFTSAKKLKQWVERLSTASSGSLQWECFQGVDHFWRGDGVLDEVQARIKTWTSSFTEHSLQT
;
A
#
# COMPACT_ATOMS: atom_id res chain seq x y z
N MET A 1 17.62 47.72 7.30
CA MET A 1 17.91 46.40 6.68
C MET A 1 16.90 45.41 7.24
N GLY A 2 15.83 45.13 6.49
CA GLY A 2 14.77 44.22 6.93
C GLY A 2 15.23 42.77 6.81
N SER A 3 15.22 42.06 7.93
CA SER A 3 15.41 40.61 7.98
C SER A 3 14.26 39.93 7.23
N ALA A 4 14.57 39.28 6.11
CA ALA A 4 13.65 38.42 5.40
C ALA A 4 13.16 37.28 6.32
N PRO A 5 11.86 36.93 6.31
CA PRO A 5 11.37 35.81 7.08
C PRO A 5 11.98 34.51 6.54
N LEU A 6 12.57 33.72 7.45
CA LEU A 6 13.04 32.36 7.19
C LEU A 6 11.90 31.57 6.54
N SER A 7 12.07 31.23 5.27
CA SER A 7 11.22 30.31 4.52
C SER A 7 11.00 29.05 5.38
N ALA A 8 9.76 28.82 5.79
CA ALA A 8 9.39 27.60 6.50
C ALA A 8 9.73 26.43 5.57
N ARG A 9 10.72 25.61 5.98
CA ARG A 9 11.01 24.36 5.28
C ARG A 9 9.70 23.59 5.11
N PRO A 10 9.36 23.11 3.90
CA PRO A 10 8.18 22.28 3.72
C PRO A 10 8.28 21.10 4.70
N THR A 11 7.22 20.86 5.47
CA THR A 11 7.13 19.68 6.33
C THR A 11 7.24 18.47 5.42
N THR A 12 8.42 17.85 5.38
CA THR A 12 8.67 16.62 4.63
C THR A 12 7.70 15.56 5.15
N MET A 13 6.93 14.97 4.25
CA MET A 13 6.05 13.87 4.58
C MET A 13 6.90 12.65 4.89
N GLU A 14 6.93 12.23 6.16
CA GLU A 14 7.68 11.06 6.57
C GLU A 14 6.79 9.80 6.52
N PRO A 15 7.28 8.71 5.92
CA PRO A 15 6.56 7.44 5.95
C PRO A 15 6.53 6.88 7.38
N ALA A 16 5.43 6.22 7.74
CA ALA A 16 5.31 5.48 8.99
C ALA A 16 6.18 4.22 8.96
N TYR A 17 6.27 3.58 7.80
CA TYR A 17 7.14 2.41 7.57
C TYR A 17 7.85 2.51 6.23
N THR A 18 9.11 2.09 6.20
CA THR A 18 9.91 1.88 4.99
C THR A 18 10.52 0.48 5.06
N PHE A 19 10.28 -0.36 4.06
CA PHE A 19 10.69 -1.76 4.07
C PHE A 19 10.73 -2.34 2.66
N THR A 20 11.15 -3.59 2.54
CA THR A 20 11.10 -4.33 1.27
C THR A 20 9.96 -5.33 1.25
N LEU A 21 9.36 -5.51 0.07
CA LEU A 21 8.28 -6.46 -0.18
C LEU A 21 8.67 -7.39 -1.33
N PRO A 22 8.50 -8.72 -1.23
CA PRO A 22 8.75 -9.60 -2.37
C PRO A 22 7.68 -9.37 -3.45
N SER A 23 8.07 -9.34 -4.72
CA SER A 23 7.14 -9.36 -5.83
C SER A 23 6.46 -10.73 -5.93
N ILE A 24 5.14 -10.77 -6.09
CA ILE A 24 4.42 -12.03 -6.34
C ILE A 24 4.74 -12.66 -7.70
N HIS A 25 5.45 -11.94 -8.58
CA HIS A 25 5.84 -12.45 -9.88
C HIS A 25 7.05 -13.39 -9.81
N ASP A 26 8.09 -12.97 -9.11
CA ASP A 26 9.41 -13.62 -9.10
C ASP A 26 10.25 -13.33 -7.86
N ASP A 27 9.61 -12.96 -6.74
CA ASP A 27 10.19 -12.79 -5.41
C ASP A 27 11.29 -11.70 -5.31
N ILE A 28 11.45 -10.85 -6.32
CA ILE A 28 12.39 -9.72 -6.24
C ILE A 28 11.97 -8.74 -5.14
N ALA A 29 12.95 -8.14 -4.48
CA ALA A 29 12.70 -7.15 -3.43
C ALA A 29 12.27 -5.81 -4.03
N LEU A 30 11.09 -5.33 -3.64
CA LEU A 30 10.52 -4.04 -3.98
C LEU A 30 10.66 -3.08 -2.80
N SER A 31 11.12 -1.86 -3.03
CA SER A 31 11.18 -0.79 -2.03
C SER A 31 9.80 -0.19 -1.82
N VAL A 32 9.26 -0.28 -0.60
CA VAL A 32 7.89 0.15 -0.26
C VAL A 32 7.91 1.13 0.91
N ARG A 33 7.01 2.12 0.85
CA ARG A 33 6.72 3.06 1.93
C ARG A 33 5.23 3.06 2.24
N LEU A 34 4.89 3.06 3.53
CA LEU A 34 3.52 3.15 4.02
C LEU A 34 3.39 4.42 4.86
N TYR A 35 2.41 5.25 4.53
CA TYR A 35 2.15 6.55 5.14
C TYR A 35 0.80 6.54 5.87
N HIS A 36 0.79 7.12 7.07
CA HIS A 36 -0.43 7.28 7.87
C HIS A 36 -0.95 8.72 7.78
N PRO A 37 -2.28 8.91 7.72
CA PRO A 37 -2.86 10.23 7.86
C PRO A 37 -2.69 10.72 9.32
N ARG A 38 -2.57 12.04 9.51
CA ARG A 38 -2.31 12.62 10.86
C ARG A 38 -3.43 12.33 11.86
N ASN A 39 -4.64 12.08 11.39
CA ASN A 39 -5.84 11.81 12.18
C ASN A 39 -6.14 10.31 12.33
N LEU A 40 -5.16 9.42 12.12
CA LEU A 40 -5.38 7.96 12.18
C LEU A 40 -5.99 7.50 13.53
N SER A 41 -5.54 8.06 14.66
CA SER A 41 -6.10 7.77 16.00
C SER A 41 -7.57 8.17 16.18
N HIS A 42 -8.06 9.14 15.40
CA HIS A 42 -9.47 9.49 15.39
C HIS A 42 -10.31 8.51 14.57
N VAL A 43 -9.71 7.89 13.55
CA VAL A 43 -10.36 6.90 12.69
C VAL A 43 -10.45 5.55 13.40
N ILE A 44 -9.38 5.15 14.08
CA ILE A 44 -9.28 3.91 14.86
C ILE A 44 -9.18 4.29 16.35
N PRO A 45 -10.32 4.48 17.06
CA PRO A 45 -10.33 4.80 18.48
C PRO A 45 -9.90 3.61 19.34
N ASP A 46 -9.63 3.89 20.63
CA ASP A 46 -9.22 2.91 21.65
C ASP A 46 -10.21 1.73 21.82
N SER A 47 -11.47 1.92 21.44
CA SER A 47 -12.48 0.83 21.41
C SER A 47 -12.18 -0.25 20.37
N GLY A 48 -11.16 -0.08 19.53
CA GLY A 48 -10.70 -1.05 18.54
C GLY A 48 -11.49 -1.03 17.23
N GLU A 49 -12.76 -0.61 17.27
CA GLU A 49 -13.64 -0.51 16.11
C GLU A 49 -13.47 0.81 15.34
N PRO A 50 -13.17 0.78 14.03
CA PRO A 50 -13.11 1.98 13.21
C PRO A 50 -14.42 2.78 13.21
N ARG A 51 -14.34 4.09 13.42
CA ARG A 51 -15.54 4.96 13.36
C ARG A 51 -16.10 5.10 11.96
N PHE A 52 -15.25 4.95 10.96
CA PHE A 52 -15.55 5.09 9.55
C PHE A 52 -14.80 4.03 8.75
N ALA A 53 -15.32 3.71 7.57
CA ALA A 53 -14.65 2.80 6.63
C ALA A 53 -13.20 3.25 6.40
N LEU A 54 -12.26 2.33 6.59
CA LEU A 54 -10.85 2.59 6.37
C LEU A 54 -10.58 2.88 4.89
N LYS A 55 -9.79 3.94 4.66
CA LYS A 55 -9.46 4.44 3.34
C LYS A 55 -7.99 4.15 3.03
N GLY A 56 -7.72 3.58 1.86
CA GLY A 56 -6.38 3.21 1.39
C GLY A 56 -6.10 3.70 -0.01
N ALA A 57 -4.83 3.96 -0.33
CA ALA A 57 -4.41 4.18 -1.69
C ALA A 57 -3.06 3.53 -2.00
N VAL A 58 -2.89 3.01 -3.21
CA VAL A 58 -1.59 2.62 -3.75
C VAL A 58 -1.28 3.49 -4.95
N ILE A 59 -0.07 4.05 -5.01
CA ILE A 59 0.34 4.97 -6.09
C ILE A 59 1.55 4.41 -6.82
N ALA A 60 1.36 4.15 -8.11
CA ALA A 60 2.41 3.70 -9.03
C ALA A 60 3.05 4.88 -9.77
N HIS A 61 4.38 4.87 -9.84
CA HIS A 61 5.20 5.96 -10.37
C HIS A 61 5.45 5.84 -11.90
N PRO A 62 6.06 6.86 -12.55
CA PRO A 62 6.28 6.86 -14.00
C PRO A 62 7.48 5.96 -14.38
N TYR A 63 7.84 5.88 -15.67
CA TYR A 63 8.77 4.86 -16.15
C TYR A 63 10.18 4.96 -15.52
N ALA A 64 10.63 3.86 -14.89
CA ALA A 64 11.89 3.85 -14.13
C ALA A 64 13.14 4.21 -14.94
N PRO A 65 13.32 3.73 -16.19
CA PRO A 65 14.48 4.08 -17.01
C PRO A 65 14.59 5.57 -17.35
N PHE A 66 13.51 6.33 -17.24
CA PHE A 66 13.53 7.79 -17.37
C PHE A 66 13.55 8.53 -16.03
N GLY A 67 14.01 7.85 -14.97
CA GLY A 67 14.15 8.41 -13.62
C GLY A 67 12.89 8.34 -12.77
N GLY A 68 11.83 7.67 -13.23
CA GLY A 68 10.61 7.48 -12.45
C GLY A 68 10.86 6.63 -11.21
N CYS A 69 10.40 7.11 -10.07
CA CYS A 69 10.44 6.41 -8.79
C CYS A 69 9.37 6.97 -7.85
N GLN A 70 9.19 6.37 -6.69
CA GLN A 70 8.23 6.84 -5.68
C GLN A 70 8.51 8.26 -5.13
N ASP A 71 9.70 8.83 -5.39
CA ASP A 71 10.05 10.22 -5.06
C ASP A 71 9.66 11.24 -6.16
N ASP A 72 8.97 10.80 -7.21
CA ASP A 72 8.43 11.67 -8.26
C ASP A 72 7.46 12.71 -7.66
N HIS A 73 7.55 13.97 -8.11
CA HIS A 73 6.80 15.08 -7.52
C HIS A 73 5.28 14.91 -7.65
N ILE A 74 4.79 14.21 -8.68
CA ILE A 74 3.38 13.89 -8.85
C ILE A 74 2.95 12.83 -7.85
N VAL A 75 3.75 11.78 -7.70
CA VAL A 75 3.50 10.72 -6.72
C VAL A 75 3.42 11.32 -5.32
N LEU A 76 4.38 12.19 -4.95
CA LEU A 76 4.39 12.86 -3.65
C LEU A 76 3.21 13.83 -3.48
N ALA A 77 2.85 14.59 -4.51
CA ALA A 77 1.71 15.51 -4.48
C ALA A 77 0.38 14.77 -4.27
N VAL A 78 0.17 13.66 -4.99
CA VAL A 78 -1.04 12.83 -4.83
C VAL A 78 -1.06 12.15 -3.47
N THR A 79 0.08 11.61 -3.01
CA THR A 79 0.24 11.04 -1.66
C THR A 79 -0.20 12.06 -0.62
N HIS A 80 0.28 13.30 -0.73
CA HIS A 80 -0.02 14.35 0.23
C HIS A 80 -1.50 14.73 0.25
N CYS A 81 -2.12 14.82 -0.93
CA CYS A 81 -3.55 15.08 -1.05
C CYS A 81 -4.37 13.98 -0.38
N LEU A 82 -4.09 12.71 -0.67
CA LEU A 82 -4.83 11.58 -0.13
C LEU A 82 -4.64 11.41 1.38
N LEU A 83 -3.42 11.63 1.90
CA LEU A 83 -3.19 11.67 3.35
C LEU A 83 -4.02 12.75 4.04
N LYS A 84 -4.17 13.93 3.44
CA LYS A 84 -5.04 15.00 3.96
C LYS A 84 -6.53 14.63 3.91
N GLN A 85 -6.93 13.71 3.03
CA GLN A 85 -8.30 13.18 2.96
C GLN A 85 -8.51 11.94 3.85
N GLY A 86 -7.53 11.58 4.69
CA GLY A 86 -7.65 10.47 5.65
C GLY A 86 -7.32 9.10 5.07
N TYR A 87 -6.70 9.02 3.89
CA TYR A 87 -6.24 7.75 3.32
C TYR A 87 -4.92 7.32 3.97
N ILE A 88 -4.77 6.02 4.21
CA ILE A 88 -3.45 5.38 4.37
C ILE A 88 -2.88 5.14 2.97
N VAL A 89 -1.65 5.58 2.72
CA VAL A 89 -1.09 5.54 1.36
C VAL A 89 0.13 4.63 1.32
N VAL A 90 0.19 3.76 0.32
CA VAL A 90 1.37 2.96 -0.04
C VAL A 90 1.96 3.50 -1.34
N THR A 91 3.24 3.83 -1.29
CA THR A 91 4.05 4.04 -2.50
C THR A 91 5.08 2.92 -2.58
N PHE A 92 5.47 2.57 -3.79
CA PHE A 92 6.46 1.54 -4.02
C PHE A 92 7.25 1.86 -5.28
N ASP A 93 8.48 1.38 -5.34
CA ASP A 93 9.28 1.39 -6.56
C ASP A 93 9.03 0.09 -7.34
N PHE A 94 8.67 0.20 -8.61
CA PHE A 94 8.70 -0.95 -9.52
C PHE A 94 10.10 -1.56 -9.60
N ARG A 95 10.20 -2.80 -10.05
CA ARG A 95 11.48 -3.44 -10.35
C ARG A 95 12.43 -2.55 -11.15
N GLY A 96 13.68 -2.48 -10.71
CA GLY A 96 14.71 -1.65 -11.34
C GLY A 96 14.55 -0.13 -11.13
N ALA A 97 13.66 0.31 -10.24
CA ALA A 97 13.54 1.71 -9.81
C ALA A 97 14.02 1.89 -8.37
N GLY A 98 14.60 3.05 -8.05
CA GLY A 98 15.00 3.40 -6.69
C GLY A 98 15.84 2.31 -6.01
N ASN A 99 15.35 1.79 -4.88
CA ASN A 99 15.99 0.69 -4.15
C ASN A 99 15.40 -0.70 -4.47
N SER A 100 14.44 -0.79 -5.40
CA SER A 100 13.93 -2.08 -5.87
C SER A 100 14.95 -2.79 -6.73
N THR A 101 15.09 -4.09 -6.51
CA THR A 101 15.98 -4.95 -7.28
C THR A 101 15.40 -5.27 -8.67
N GLY A 102 16.16 -6.02 -9.48
CA GLY A 102 15.73 -6.44 -10.81
C GLY A 102 15.89 -5.35 -11.88
N LYS A 103 15.12 -5.48 -12.96
CA LYS A 103 15.11 -4.56 -14.11
C LYS A 103 13.70 -4.46 -14.68
N THR A 104 13.36 -3.31 -15.26
CA THR A 104 12.10 -3.13 -15.97
C THR A 104 11.96 -4.11 -17.12
N SER A 105 10.76 -4.64 -17.28
CA SER A 105 10.37 -5.51 -18.38
C SER A 105 9.80 -4.70 -19.54
N TRP A 106 9.79 -5.32 -20.72
CA TRP A 106 9.15 -4.75 -21.90
C TRP A 106 7.64 -5.06 -21.95
N THR A 107 7.21 -6.18 -21.37
CA THR A 107 5.82 -6.66 -21.44
C THR A 107 4.92 -6.01 -20.38
N GLY A 108 5.48 -5.54 -19.26
CA GLY A 108 4.75 -5.02 -18.12
C GLY A 108 4.13 -6.08 -17.21
N SER A 109 4.19 -7.38 -17.58
CA SER A 109 3.62 -8.47 -16.77
C SER A 109 4.29 -8.60 -15.40
N PRO A 110 5.63 -8.53 -15.30
CA PRO A 110 6.29 -8.51 -14.01
C PRO A 110 5.93 -7.29 -13.16
N GLU A 111 5.77 -6.12 -13.77
CA GLU A 111 5.31 -4.90 -13.09
C GLU A 111 3.85 -4.99 -12.61
N VAL A 112 2.98 -5.70 -13.31
CA VAL A 112 1.62 -6.03 -12.81
C VAL A 112 1.71 -6.84 -11.52
N GLY A 113 2.64 -7.80 -11.43
CA GLY A 113 2.92 -8.53 -10.20
C GLY A 113 3.46 -7.62 -9.08
N ASP A 114 4.39 -6.73 -9.40
CA ASP A 114 4.92 -5.76 -8.42
C ASP A 114 3.81 -4.89 -7.84
N TYR A 115 2.94 -4.35 -8.70
CA TYR A 115 1.80 -3.54 -8.26
C TYR A 115 0.80 -4.37 -7.45
N THR A 116 0.48 -5.59 -7.89
CA THR A 116 -0.43 -6.49 -7.14
C THR A 116 0.11 -6.81 -5.74
N SER A 117 1.44 -6.89 -5.58
CA SER A 117 2.08 -7.09 -4.28
C SER A 117 1.82 -5.93 -3.32
N ALA A 118 2.00 -4.69 -3.79
CA ALA A 118 1.72 -3.48 -3.02
C ALA A 118 0.22 -3.33 -2.70
N ILE A 119 -0.67 -3.74 -3.61
CA ILE A 119 -2.12 -3.75 -3.38
C ILE A 119 -2.49 -4.73 -2.27
N GLY A 120 -1.99 -5.96 -2.34
CA GLY A 120 -2.24 -6.96 -1.30
C GLY A 120 -1.75 -6.53 0.07
N LEU A 121 -0.54 -5.95 0.15
CA LEU A 121 -0.03 -5.35 1.37
C LEU A 121 -1.02 -4.34 1.95
N LEU A 122 -1.48 -3.36 1.16
CA LEU A 122 -2.41 -2.34 1.65
C LEU A 122 -3.75 -2.95 2.08
N VAL A 123 -4.36 -3.78 1.23
CA VAL A 123 -5.70 -4.35 1.49
C VAL A 123 -5.70 -5.15 2.78
N TYR A 124 -4.72 -6.02 2.98
CA TYR A 124 -4.64 -6.81 4.21
C TYR A 124 -4.15 -6.00 5.39
N TYR A 125 -3.36 -4.95 5.20
CA TYR A 125 -2.99 -4.04 6.27
C TYR A 125 -4.25 -3.34 6.81
N LEU A 126 -5.10 -2.83 5.91
CA LEU A 126 -6.39 -2.23 6.28
C LEU A 126 -7.36 -3.23 6.90
N HIS A 127 -7.50 -4.42 6.32
CA HIS A 127 -8.36 -5.49 6.87
C HIS A 127 -7.96 -5.86 8.30
N ASN A 128 -6.65 -6.07 8.52
CA ASN A 128 -6.15 -6.34 9.85
C ASN A 128 -6.32 -5.12 10.77
N LEU A 129 -6.26 -3.88 10.26
CA LEU A 129 -6.58 -2.66 11.01
C LEU A 129 -8.08 -2.43 11.29
N SER A 130 -8.98 -3.18 10.66
CA SER A 130 -10.42 -3.16 11.00
C SER A 130 -10.82 -4.20 12.04
N ILE A 131 -10.10 -5.31 12.21
CA ILE A 131 -10.44 -6.37 13.19
C ILE A 131 -9.94 -6.01 14.60
N PRO A 132 -10.76 -5.71 15.62
CA PRO A 132 -10.27 -5.32 16.95
C PRO A 132 -9.20 -6.27 17.49
N LEU A 133 -8.22 -5.76 18.26
CA LEU A 133 -7.40 -6.68 19.05
C LEU A 133 -8.34 -7.37 20.04
N ALA A 134 -8.38 -8.70 20.01
CA ALA A 134 -9.04 -9.45 21.05
C ALA A 134 -8.49 -8.95 22.39
N PRO A 135 -9.35 -8.59 23.37
CA PRO A 135 -8.87 -8.30 24.70
C PRO A 135 -8.12 -9.54 25.17
N ASP A 136 -6.84 -9.38 25.54
CA ASP A 136 -6.02 -10.47 26.07
C ASP A 136 -6.86 -11.30 27.03
N ALA A 137 -6.91 -12.62 26.80
CA ALA A 137 -7.70 -13.59 27.54
C ALA A 137 -7.29 -13.74 29.02
N LEU A 138 -6.64 -12.73 29.60
CA LEU A 138 -6.15 -12.64 30.96
C LEU A 138 -6.32 -11.22 31.53
N SER A 139 -7.50 -10.61 31.38
CA SER A 139 -7.94 -9.58 32.32
C SER A 139 -9.27 -9.97 32.98
N PRO A 140 -9.33 -9.95 34.31
CA PRO A 140 -10.00 -11.00 35.09
C PRO A 140 -11.37 -10.54 35.57
N LEU A 141 -12.34 -11.47 35.60
CA LEU A 141 -13.13 -11.90 36.78
C LEU A 141 -13.47 -10.92 37.93
N VAL A 142 -13.45 -9.60 37.72
CA VAL A 142 -13.71 -8.57 38.73
C VAL A 142 -14.72 -7.57 38.18
N SER A 143 -15.93 -8.05 37.90
CA SER A 143 -17.17 -7.25 37.85
C SER A 143 -18.44 -8.11 37.94
N ARG A 144 -18.35 -9.34 38.49
CA ARG A 144 -19.53 -10.17 38.77
C ARG A 144 -19.72 -10.34 40.28
N SER A 145 -20.09 -9.26 40.96
CA SER A 145 -20.77 -9.36 42.25
C SER A 145 -21.53 -8.08 42.58
N SER A 146 -22.62 -7.83 41.84
CA SER A 146 -23.78 -7.10 42.36
C SER A 146 -24.94 -7.16 41.37
N GLY A 147 -26.03 -7.82 41.74
CA GLY A 147 -27.34 -7.66 41.10
C GLY A 147 -27.93 -8.93 40.52
N ALA A 148 -28.64 -9.68 41.35
CA ALA A 148 -29.50 -10.78 40.94
C ALA A 148 -30.72 -10.30 40.13
N ALA A 149 -31.14 -11.15 39.19
CA ALA A 149 -32.49 -11.38 38.70
C ALA A 149 -33.36 -10.17 38.27
N ASP A 150 -33.54 -10.01 36.96
CA ASP A 150 -34.90 -10.07 36.37
C ASP A 150 -34.80 -10.39 34.88
N SER A 151 -35.40 -11.50 34.49
CA SER A 151 -35.54 -11.97 33.11
C SER A 151 -36.65 -11.18 32.41
N ARG A 152 -36.27 -10.22 31.56
CA ARG A 152 -37.14 -9.71 30.49
C ARG A 152 -36.38 -9.76 29.18
N GLU A 153 -36.74 -10.75 28.37
CA GLU A 153 -36.47 -10.81 26.94
C GLU A 153 -36.97 -9.50 26.32
N THR A 154 -36.04 -8.58 26.07
CA THR A 154 -36.28 -7.45 25.19
C THR A 154 -35.45 -7.74 23.96
N SER A 155 -36.13 -8.01 22.85
CA SER A 155 -35.56 -8.14 21.52
C SER A 155 -34.84 -6.84 21.14
N SER A 156 -33.61 -6.67 21.62
CA SER A 156 -32.67 -5.75 21.00
C SER A 156 -32.26 -6.40 19.69
N GLN A 157 -32.83 -5.90 18.59
CA GLN A 157 -32.23 -6.05 17.28
C GLN A 157 -30.77 -5.60 17.42
N GLU A 158 -29.85 -6.57 17.48
CA GLU A 158 -28.44 -6.29 17.23
C GLU A 158 -28.41 -5.68 15.83
N LEU A 159 -28.27 -4.36 15.77
CA LEU A 159 -27.81 -3.68 14.57
C LEU A 159 -26.47 -4.34 14.25
N GLU A 160 -26.50 -5.28 13.31
CA GLU A 160 -25.30 -5.80 12.66
C GLU A 160 -24.35 -4.62 12.42
N PRO A 161 -23.12 -4.66 12.97
CA PRO A 161 -22.18 -3.57 12.75
C PRO A 161 -22.07 -3.40 11.23
N PRO A 162 -22.12 -2.15 10.70
CA PRO A 162 -22.07 -1.93 9.28
C PRO A 162 -20.86 -2.70 8.75
N SER A 163 -21.08 -3.68 7.87
CA SER A 163 -20.01 -4.39 7.15
C SER A 163 -19.21 -3.33 6.38
N GLN A 164 -18.25 -2.68 7.05
CA GLN A 164 -17.58 -1.50 6.54
C GLN A 164 -16.61 -1.95 5.45
N ARG A 165 -17.05 -1.78 4.21
CA ARG A 165 -16.28 -2.06 3.02
C ARG A 165 -15.06 -1.13 2.98
N LEU A 166 -13.87 -1.68 2.82
CA LEU A 166 -12.63 -0.91 2.69
C LEU A 166 -12.70 -0.05 1.42
N GLN A 167 -12.36 1.22 1.50
CA GLN A 167 -12.30 2.10 0.33
C GLN A 167 -10.86 2.19 -0.18
N VAL A 168 -10.60 1.68 -1.38
CA VAL A 168 -9.23 1.61 -1.93
C VAL A 168 -9.13 2.36 -3.25
N VAL A 169 -8.19 3.30 -3.34
CA VAL A 169 -7.84 4.00 -4.58
C VAL A 169 -6.56 3.40 -5.17
N LEU A 170 -6.64 2.91 -6.41
CA LEU A 170 -5.47 2.45 -7.15
C LEU A 170 -5.09 3.54 -8.16
N ALA A 171 -3.91 4.13 -8.00
CA ALA A 171 -3.46 5.28 -8.77
C ALA A 171 -2.23 4.97 -9.62
N GLY A 172 -2.15 5.55 -10.80
CA GLY A 172 -0.98 5.41 -11.67
C GLY A 172 -0.70 6.67 -12.45
N TYR A 173 0.55 7.13 -12.40
CA TYR A 173 1.04 8.24 -13.21
C TYR A 173 1.88 7.73 -14.38
N SER A 174 1.61 8.21 -15.60
CA SER A 174 2.34 7.86 -16.82
C SER A 174 2.42 6.34 -17.03
N TYR A 175 3.61 5.74 -17.03
CA TYR A 175 3.79 4.29 -17.09
C TYR A 175 3.04 3.53 -15.98
N GLY A 176 2.95 4.09 -14.77
CA GLY A 176 2.17 3.51 -13.69
C GLY A 176 0.68 3.38 -14.04
N SER A 177 0.13 4.30 -14.85
CA SER A 177 -1.26 4.20 -15.33
C SER A 177 -1.44 3.08 -16.36
N LEU A 178 -0.40 2.78 -17.14
CA LEU A 178 -0.41 1.70 -18.11
C LEU A 178 -0.43 0.34 -17.41
N ILE A 179 0.35 0.19 -16.33
CA ILE A 179 0.31 -1.01 -15.49
C ILE A 179 -1.02 -1.10 -14.75
N LEU A 180 -1.53 0.03 -14.22
CA LEU A 180 -2.86 0.10 -13.59
C LEU A 180 -3.97 -0.45 -14.51
N ALA A 181 -3.97 -0.07 -15.78
CA ALA A 181 -4.95 -0.52 -16.76
C ALA A 181 -4.91 -2.05 -17.03
N ARG A 182 -3.80 -2.71 -16.68
CA ARG A 182 -3.58 -4.15 -16.87
C ARG A 182 -3.74 -4.96 -15.58
N LEU A 183 -4.07 -4.31 -14.47
CA LEU A 183 -4.30 -5.02 -13.22
C LEU A 183 -5.49 -5.98 -13.36
N PRO A 184 -5.41 -7.16 -12.71
CA PRO A 184 -6.56 -8.04 -12.61
C PRO A 184 -7.67 -7.39 -11.77
N HIS A 185 -8.87 -7.96 -11.85
CA HIS A 185 -10.00 -7.54 -11.03
C HIS A 185 -9.71 -7.71 -9.52
N MET A 186 -10.22 -6.82 -8.67
CA MET A 186 -9.95 -6.84 -7.23
C MET A 186 -10.31 -8.19 -6.58
N SER A 187 -11.41 -8.82 -7.00
CA SER A 187 -11.80 -10.16 -6.52
C SER A 187 -10.77 -11.24 -6.85
N HIS A 188 -10.05 -11.12 -7.97
CA HIS A 188 -8.96 -12.04 -8.31
C HIS A 188 -7.77 -11.81 -7.37
N ILE A 189 -7.40 -10.55 -7.12
CA ILE A 189 -6.30 -10.20 -6.21
C ILE A 189 -6.61 -10.77 -4.82
N ILE A 190 -7.80 -10.52 -4.27
CA ILE A 190 -8.22 -11.06 -2.98
C ILE A 190 -8.14 -12.59 -2.98
N LYS A 191 -8.69 -13.24 -4.01
CA LYS A 191 -8.63 -14.70 -4.13
C LYS A 191 -7.21 -15.25 -4.16
N THR A 192 -6.28 -14.57 -4.84
CA THR A 192 -4.85 -14.96 -4.88
C THR A 192 -4.26 -15.01 -3.48
N PHE A 193 -4.59 -14.04 -2.63
CA PHE A 193 -4.11 -13.97 -1.25
C PHE A 193 -4.83 -14.95 -0.32
N GLU A 194 -6.14 -15.16 -0.49
CA GLU A 194 -6.89 -16.15 0.28
C GLU A 194 -6.42 -17.59 0.00
N SER A 195 -6.00 -17.88 -1.23
CA SER A 195 -5.47 -19.19 -1.62
C SER A 195 -3.97 -19.35 -1.41
N ALA A 196 -3.30 -18.42 -0.71
CA ALA A 196 -1.85 -18.41 -0.61
C ALA A 196 -1.33 -19.58 0.25
N GLU A 197 -0.45 -20.40 -0.31
CA GLU A 197 0.24 -21.45 0.43
C GLU A 197 1.34 -20.85 1.32
N LYS A 198 1.60 -21.50 2.47
CA LYS A 198 2.66 -21.08 3.40
C LYS A 198 4.01 -21.03 2.71
N GLY A 199 4.78 -20.00 3.04
CA GLY A 199 6.12 -19.77 2.50
C GLY A 199 6.12 -19.05 1.15
N THR A 200 4.99 -18.87 0.46
CA THR A 200 4.91 -18.05 -0.77
C THR A 200 5.16 -16.56 -0.51
N SER A 201 5.60 -15.81 -1.52
CA SER A 201 5.70 -14.34 -1.44
C SER A 201 4.35 -13.71 -1.10
N VAL A 202 3.25 -14.25 -1.63
CA VAL A 202 1.88 -13.84 -1.27
C VAL A 202 1.62 -14.01 0.23
N SER A 203 1.97 -15.17 0.81
CA SER A 203 1.84 -15.40 2.26
C SER A 203 2.75 -14.48 3.09
N GLU A 204 3.96 -14.18 2.61
CA GLU A 204 4.87 -13.25 3.28
C GLU A 204 4.31 -11.83 3.28
N ILE A 205 3.74 -11.37 2.16
CA ILE A 205 3.08 -10.06 2.07
C ILE A 205 1.92 -9.98 3.05
N TYR A 206 1.08 -11.03 3.13
CA TYR A 206 -0.03 -11.09 4.09
C TYR A 206 0.46 -10.99 5.54
N LEU A 207 1.49 -11.76 5.91
CA LEU A 207 2.07 -11.72 7.25
C LEU A 207 2.65 -10.35 7.56
N ARG A 208 3.39 -9.75 6.62
CA ARG A 208 3.93 -8.39 6.71
C ARG A 208 2.84 -7.38 6.99
N ALA A 209 1.76 -7.43 6.22
CA ALA A 209 0.61 -6.55 6.38
C ALA A 209 0.00 -6.68 7.79
N ARG A 210 -0.22 -7.90 8.27
CA ARG A 210 -0.74 -8.19 9.61
C ARG A 210 0.19 -7.69 10.72
N THR A 211 1.50 -7.93 10.61
CA THR A 211 2.49 -7.49 11.60
C THR A 211 2.55 -5.97 11.70
N LEU A 212 2.56 -5.28 10.55
CA LEU A 212 2.54 -3.82 10.52
C LEU A 212 1.24 -3.24 11.10
N ALA A 213 0.08 -3.85 10.78
CA ALA A 213 -1.21 -3.42 11.32
C ALA A 213 -1.26 -3.57 12.84
N ARG A 214 -0.80 -4.72 13.37
CA ARG A 214 -0.71 -4.96 14.82
C ARG A 214 0.20 -3.93 15.52
N ARG A 215 1.39 -3.69 14.96
CA ARG A 215 2.31 -2.66 15.48
C ARG A 215 1.71 -1.27 15.45
N THR A 216 0.98 -0.94 14.39
CA THR A 216 0.30 0.37 14.28
C THR A 216 -0.71 0.53 15.41
N ARG A 217 -1.56 -0.47 15.65
CA ARG A 217 -2.53 -0.39 16.74
C ARG A 217 -1.92 -0.31 18.12
N GLN A 218 -0.88 -1.10 18.38
CA GLN A 218 -0.14 -1.00 19.64
C GLN A 218 0.38 0.43 19.84
N SER A 219 0.94 1.04 18.80
CA SER A 219 1.40 2.44 18.85
C SER A 219 0.27 3.47 19.00
N LEU A 220 -0.96 3.15 18.59
CA LEU A 220 -2.12 4.03 18.78
C LEU A 220 -2.68 3.95 20.21
N LEU A 221 -2.60 2.77 20.84
CA LEU A 221 -3.05 2.54 22.22
C LEU A 221 -2.03 2.99 23.28
N GLU A 222 -0.75 3.09 22.92
CA GLU A 222 0.29 3.49 23.85
C GLU A 222 0.10 4.97 24.27
N PRO A 223 -0.01 5.28 25.58
CA PRO A 223 -0.18 6.66 26.04
C PRO A 223 1.00 7.51 25.60
N GLN A 224 0.74 8.56 24.82
CA GLN A 224 1.75 9.59 24.55
C GLN A 224 2.29 10.10 25.89
N PRO A 225 3.61 10.03 26.17
CA PRO A 225 4.14 10.50 27.43
C PRO A 225 3.78 11.98 27.60
N PRO A 226 3.33 12.42 28.79
CA PRO A 226 2.97 13.80 29.01
C PRO A 226 4.15 14.69 28.62
N SER A 227 3.89 15.64 27.73
CA SER A 227 4.81 16.73 27.42
C SER A 227 4.99 17.56 28.69
N THR A 228 5.96 17.16 29.52
CA THR A 228 6.27 17.90 30.74
C THR A 228 6.60 19.35 30.36
N PRO A 229 5.87 20.35 30.89
CA PRO A 229 6.25 21.73 30.69
C PRO A 229 7.60 21.92 31.40
N ARG A 230 8.62 22.17 30.60
CA ARG A 230 10.00 22.39 31.04
C ARG A 230 10.00 23.44 32.17
N GLY A 231 10.28 22.99 33.39
CA GLY A 231 10.56 23.85 34.52
C GLY A 231 11.72 24.79 34.20
N ARG A 232 11.49 26.08 34.45
CA ARG A 232 12.47 27.16 34.38
C ARG A 232 13.71 26.82 35.23
N ARG A 233 14.82 26.46 34.58
CA ARG A 233 16.16 26.57 35.17
C ARG A 233 17.04 27.45 34.30
N LEU A 234 17.64 28.45 34.94
CA LEU A 234 18.59 29.40 34.38
C LEU A 234 19.92 28.72 34.05
N ASN A 235 20.48 29.11 32.90
CA ASN A 235 21.88 29.09 32.44
C ASN A 235 22.68 27.77 32.46
N SER A 236 22.98 27.26 31.27
CA SER A 236 24.35 27.01 30.78
C SER A 236 24.30 26.59 29.30
N GLU A 237 25.18 27.17 28.48
CA GLU A 237 25.31 26.94 27.04
C GLU A 237 25.63 25.48 26.70
N SER A 238 24.90 24.90 25.74
CA SER A 238 25.42 24.01 24.67
C SER A 238 24.30 23.21 23.96
N SER A 239 24.32 23.31 22.63
CA SER A 239 23.79 22.38 21.61
C SER A 239 22.25 22.22 21.45
N PRO A 240 21.71 22.43 20.23
CA PRO A 240 20.31 22.14 19.95
C PRO A 240 20.09 20.63 19.86
N ARG A 241 19.40 20.07 20.87
CA ARG A 241 18.98 18.67 20.89
C ARG A 241 17.88 18.44 19.84
N LEU A 242 18.20 17.58 18.88
CA LEU A 242 17.29 17.02 17.88
C LEU A 242 16.07 16.36 18.55
N ARG A 243 14.90 16.51 17.93
CA ARG A 243 13.65 15.82 18.30
C ARG A 243 13.87 14.30 18.26
N PRO A 244 13.16 13.50 19.07
CA PRO A 244 13.21 12.04 18.95
C PRO A 244 12.63 11.66 17.59
N ARG A 245 13.46 11.05 16.73
CA ARG A 245 13.03 10.47 15.46
C ARG A 245 11.99 9.40 15.78
N THR A 246 10.83 9.46 15.14
CA THR A 246 10.01 8.27 14.94
C THR A 246 10.92 7.22 14.35
N SER A 247 11.05 6.09 15.03
CA SER A 247 11.96 5.02 14.66
C SER A 247 11.70 4.61 13.22
N GLN A 248 12.66 4.90 12.32
CA GLN A 248 12.73 4.24 11.02
C GLN A 248 13.03 2.77 11.31
N VAL A 249 11.97 1.97 11.44
CA VAL A 249 12.11 0.52 11.58
C VAL A 249 12.14 -0.05 10.17
N THR A 250 13.34 -0.43 9.71
CA THR A 250 13.48 -1.32 8.56
C THR A 250 12.99 -2.71 9.00
N VAL A 251 11.71 -3.00 8.78
CA VAL A 251 11.12 -4.30 9.10
C VAL A 251 11.40 -5.25 7.93
N GLY A 252 12.27 -6.24 8.12
CA GLY A 252 12.58 -7.22 7.09
C GLY A 252 13.00 -8.56 7.67
N GLY A 253 12.50 -9.66 7.10
CA GLY A 253 13.05 -11.00 7.32
C GLY A 253 12.66 -11.79 8.57
N GLU A 254 11.93 -11.24 9.55
CA GLU A 254 11.63 -11.96 10.81
C GLU A 254 10.29 -12.72 10.86
N GLU A 255 9.41 -12.55 9.88
CA GLU A 255 7.98 -12.89 10.02
C GLU A 255 7.61 -14.35 9.72
N ILE A 256 8.60 -15.15 9.34
CA ILE A 256 8.48 -16.57 9.05
C ILE A 256 9.50 -17.31 9.93
N ASP A 257 9.17 -18.51 10.43
CA ASP A 257 10.14 -19.34 11.14
C ASP A 257 11.38 -19.58 10.26
N PRO A 258 12.62 -19.49 10.78
CA PRO A 258 13.83 -19.76 10.03
C PRO A 258 13.84 -21.09 9.25
N SER A 259 13.10 -22.13 9.68
CA SER A 259 12.96 -23.39 8.94
C SER A 259 12.12 -23.27 7.68
N ASP A 260 11.16 -22.36 7.69
CA ASP A 260 10.16 -22.15 6.63
C ASP A 260 10.52 -20.93 5.76
N ARG A 261 11.51 -20.14 6.18
CA ARG A 261 12.07 -19.03 5.40
C ARG A 261 12.65 -19.58 4.10
N ARG A 262 12.09 -19.12 2.98
CA ARG A 262 12.71 -19.29 1.67
C ARG A 262 14.10 -18.65 1.69
N ARG A 263 15.08 -19.31 1.07
CA ARG A 263 16.42 -18.73 0.85
C ARG A 263 16.28 -17.58 -0.16
N SER A 264 15.94 -16.39 0.31
CA SER A 264 15.98 -15.20 -0.52
C SER A 264 17.43 -14.94 -0.94
N GLN A 265 17.63 -14.52 -2.20
CA GLN A 265 18.92 -14.13 -2.75
C GLN A 265 19.49 -12.83 -2.11
N ASP A 266 18.91 -12.35 -1.01
CA ASP A 266 19.27 -11.12 -0.33
C ASP A 266 20.44 -11.25 0.67
N SER A 267 21.01 -12.44 0.86
CA SER A 267 22.06 -12.66 1.86
C SER A 267 23.49 -12.27 1.42
N ARG A 268 23.67 -11.41 0.41
CA ARG A 268 25.01 -11.09 -0.12
C ARG A 268 25.38 -9.62 -0.34
N ARG A 269 24.79 -8.67 0.39
CA ARG A 269 25.35 -7.31 0.42
C ARG A 269 25.38 -6.67 1.79
N SER A 270 26.24 -7.23 2.65
CA SER A 270 26.94 -6.46 3.68
C SER A 270 28.32 -7.08 3.89
N PHE A 271 29.33 -6.64 3.13
CA PHE A 271 30.75 -6.57 3.54
C PHE A 271 31.56 -6.05 2.35
N ASP A 272 32.04 -4.81 2.47
CA ASP A 272 32.95 -4.19 1.51
C ASP A 272 34.40 -4.59 1.80
N ALA A 273 35.10 -4.92 0.72
CA ALA A 273 36.54 -4.75 0.47
C ALA A 273 37.59 -5.16 1.52
N VAL A 274 38.16 -6.38 1.38
CA VAL A 274 39.62 -6.59 1.46
C VAL A 274 40.07 -7.63 0.41
N ARG A 275 40.82 -7.13 -0.58
CA ARG A 275 41.95 -7.69 -1.37
C ARG A 275 42.18 -9.22 -1.49
N GLU A 276 42.26 -9.66 -2.75
CA GLU A 276 42.97 -10.79 -3.39
C GLU A 276 43.50 -12.00 -2.59
N VAL A 277 43.19 -13.22 -3.05
CA VAL A 277 44.07 -14.17 -3.80
C VAL A 277 43.37 -15.54 -3.90
N PRO A 278 43.38 -16.24 -5.06
CA PRO A 278 42.71 -17.53 -5.23
C PRO A 278 43.66 -18.72 -4.98
N GLN A 279 43.20 -19.76 -4.28
CA GLN A 279 43.79 -21.10 -4.44
C GLN A 279 42.85 -22.25 -4.07
N ARG A 280 42.93 -23.28 -4.91
CA ARG A 280 42.21 -24.56 -4.91
C ARG A 280 42.58 -25.41 -3.70
N ILE A 281 41.61 -26.07 -3.06
CA ILE A 281 41.81 -27.41 -2.47
C ILE A 281 40.55 -28.27 -2.68
N LYS A 282 40.72 -29.40 -3.38
CA LYS A 282 39.82 -30.56 -3.36
C LYS A 282 40.15 -31.39 -2.12
N ALA A 283 39.16 -31.85 -1.37
CA ALA A 283 39.22 -33.14 -0.70
C ALA A 283 37.81 -33.65 -0.35
N ARG A 284 37.54 -34.88 -0.80
CA ARG A 284 36.44 -35.76 -0.39
C ARG A 284 36.76 -36.32 1.01
N MET A 285 35.75 -36.57 1.86
CA MET A 285 35.44 -37.93 2.40
C MET A 285 34.43 -37.93 3.56
N HIS A 286 33.53 -38.92 3.46
CA HIS A 286 32.84 -39.72 4.48
C HIS A 286 31.79 -39.13 5.45
N ARG A 287 30.54 -39.55 5.17
CA ARG A 287 29.68 -40.43 6.01
C ARG A 287 30.06 -40.53 7.50
N ARG A 288 29.12 -40.15 8.38
CA ARG A 288 28.49 -41.07 9.35
C ARG A 288 27.25 -40.47 10.01
N ASN A 289 26.23 -41.31 10.13
CA ASN A 289 25.04 -41.14 10.96
C ASN A 289 25.42 -41.00 12.44
N SER A 290 24.65 -40.18 13.15
CA SER A 290 24.35 -40.40 14.57
C SER A 290 22.97 -39.86 14.90
N SER A 291 22.06 -40.80 15.11
CA SER A 291 20.78 -40.67 15.81
C SER A 291 20.97 -39.94 17.14
N GLY A 292 20.19 -38.91 17.39
CA GLY A 292 20.11 -38.20 18.66
C GLY A 292 18.72 -37.62 18.85
N THR A 293 17.83 -38.42 19.43
CA THR A 293 16.46 -38.06 19.82
C THR A 293 16.51 -36.97 20.88
N LEU A 294 16.14 -35.74 20.53
CA LEU A 294 15.73 -34.72 21.50
C LEU A 294 14.27 -34.39 21.28
N THR A 295 13.47 -34.78 22.26
CA THR A 295 12.08 -34.38 22.49
C THR A 295 11.99 -32.85 22.52
N LYS A 296 11.58 -32.24 21.40
CA LYS A 296 11.18 -30.84 21.36
C LYS A 296 9.69 -30.79 21.68
N GLN A 297 9.38 -30.30 22.88
CA GLN A 297 8.02 -29.95 23.27
C GLN A 297 7.43 -29.05 22.18
N THR A 298 6.36 -29.53 21.57
CA THR A 298 5.63 -28.85 20.51
C THR A 298 4.64 -27.93 21.20
N GLU A 299 4.99 -26.66 21.38
CA GLU A 299 3.98 -25.62 21.55
C GLU A 299 3.28 -25.49 20.20
N SER A 300 2.14 -26.17 20.11
CA SER A 300 1.19 -26.04 19.02
C SER A 300 0.55 -24.66 19.10
N ASP A 301 1.11 -23.70 18.38
CA ASP A 301 0.38 -22.47 18.08
C ASP A 301 -0.83 -22.83 17.22
N VAL A 302 -1.96 -22.84 17.90
CA VAL A 302 -3.30 -22.99 17.41
C VAL A 302 -3.49 -22.03 16.25
N VAL A 303 -3.80 -22.58 15.07
CA VAL A 303 -4.44 -21.82 14.01
C VAL A 303 -5.81 -21.45 14.56
N GLU A 304 -5.93 -20.26 15.16
CA GLU A 304 -7.22 -19.66 15.46
C GLU A 304 -7.94 -19.43 14.13
N SER A 305 -8.75 -20.41 13.75
CA SER A 305 -9.76 -20.28 12.72
C SER A 305 -10.91 -19.45 13.30
N SER A 306 -10.72 -18.14 13.38
CA SER A 306 -11.86 -17.22 13.37
C SER A 306 -12.48 -17.26 11.98
N ASN A 307 -13.80 -17.47 11.91
CA ASN A 307 -14.62 -17.37 10.69
C ASN A 307 -14.54 -15.95 10.09
N ASP A 308 -13.42 -15.58 9.47
CA ASP A 308 -13.23 -14.25 8.92
C ASP A 308 -13.45 -14.30 7.41
N ALA A 309 -14.62 -13.83 6.98
CA ALA A 309 -14.87 -13.59 5.56
C ALA A 309 -13.80 -12.61 5.05
N GLY A 310 -13.17 -12.92 3.91
CA GLY A 310 -12.09 -12.10 3.36
C GLY A 310 -12.48 -10.63 3.14
N PRO A 311 -11.49 -9.75 2.91
CA PRO A 311 -11.68 -8.31 2.88
C PRO A 311 -12.71 -7.90 1.83
N LYS A 312 -13.78 -7.21 2.26
CA LYS A 312 -14.73 -6.58 1.34
C LYS A 312 -14.17 -5.23 0.90
N VAL A 313 -13.77 -5.11 -0.37
CA VAL A 313 -13.15 -3.89 -0.92
C VAL A 313 -14.09 -3.18 -1.91
N SER A 314 -14.15 -1.86 -1.83
CA SER A 314 -14.67 -0.95 -2.84
C SER A 314 -13.48 -0.28 -3.50
N VAL A 315 -13.24 -0.57 -4.78
CA VAL A 315 -12.09 -0.04 -5.51
C VAL A 315 -12.48 1.18 -6.35
N SER A 316 -11.58 2.14 -6.43
CA SER A 316 -11.66 3.29 -7.34
C SER A 316 -10.31 3.49 -8.01
N TYR A 317 -10.29 4.10 -9.20
CA TYR A 317 -9.09 4.21 -10.01
C TYR A 317 -8.74 5.65 -10.33
N LEU A 318 -7.47 6.01 -10.24
CA LEU A 318 -6.96 7.33 -10.59
C LEU A 318 -5.82 7.20 -11.62
N MET A 319 -6.01 7.78 -12.81
CA MET A 319 -4.96 7.87 -13.83
C MET A 319 -4.53 9.32 -14.00
N ILE A 320 -3.22 9.53 -14.02
CA ILE A 320 -2.62 10.83 -14.29
C ILE A 320 -1.70 10.69 -15.50
N SER A 321 -1.92 11.53 -16.52
CA SER A 321 -1.21 11.52 -17.81
C SER A 321 -1.04 10.12 -18.40
N PRO A 322 -2.13 9.40 -18.73
CA PRO A 322 -2.01 8.03 -19.19
C PRO A 322 -1.30 7.94 -20.54
N VAL A 323 -0.38 6.97 -20.67
CA VAL A 323 0.34 6.72 -21.92
C VAL A 323 -0.42 5.70 -22.77
N LEU A 324 -1.03 6.16 -23.86
CA LEU A 324 -1.73 5.29 -24.80
C LEU A 324 -0.77 4.86 -25.91
N PHE A 325 -0.26 3.64 -25.86
CA PHE A 325 0.49 3.10 -26.98
C PHE A 325 -0.45 2.82 -28.16
N PRO A 326 -0.10 3.24 -29.40
CA PRO A 326 -1.00 3.17 -30.56
C PRO A 326 -1.42 1.74 -30.96
N MET A 327 -0.82 0.70 -30.37
CA MET A 327 -1.22 -0.70 -30.57
C MET A 327 -1.97 -1.32 -29.39
N THR A 328 -2.04 -0.68 -28.22
CA THR A 328 -2.69 -1.31 -27.05
C THR A 328 -4.16 -0.95 -26.89
N THR A 329 -4.66 0.06 -27.60
CA THR A 329 -6.09 0.44 -27.57
C THR A 329 -6.89 -0.11 -28.74
N THR A 330 -6.26 -0.84 -29.67
CA THR A 330 -6.90 -1.46 -30.85
C THR A 330 -6.51 -2.92 -31.07
N LEU A 331 -5.63 -3.53 -30.26
CA LEU A 331 -5.34 -4.98 -30.31
C LEU A 331 -6.13 -5.75 -29.26
N LEU A 332 -7.44 -5.81 -29.48
CA LEU A 332 -8.19 -7.04 -29.24
C LEU A 332 -8.40 -7.69 -30.62
N SER A 333 -7.33 -8.30 -31.15
CA SER A 333 -7.43 -9.20 -32.31
C SER A 333 -7.13 -10.62 -31.82
N PRO A 334 -7.99 -11.62 -32.10
CA PRO A 334 -7.76 -12.98 -31.65
C PRO A 334 -6.58 -13.58 -32.42
N GLY A 335 -5.55 -14.06 -31.72
CA GLY A 335 -4.60 -15.01 -32.30
C GLY A 335 -3.09 -14.74 -32.24
N LEU A 336 -2.59 -13.83 -31.40
CA LEU A 336 -1.14 -13.79 -31.10
C LEU A 336 -0.86 -14.42 -29.74
N ALA A 337 -0.30 -15.63 -29.77
CA ALA A 337 0.08 -16.44 -28.62
C ALA A 337 1.29 -15.82 -27.90
N PHE A 338 1.02 -15.05 -26.84
CA PHE A 338 1.97 -14.81 -25.77
C PHE A 338 1.80 -15.92 -24.72
N PRO A 339 2.88 -16.55 -24.23
CA PRO A 339 2.78 -17.62 -23.25
C PRO A 339 2.35 -17.05 -21.90
N THR A 340 1.06 -17.24 -21.61
CA THR A 340 0.45 -17.35 -20.28
C THR A 340 0.80 -16.29 -19.24
N ALA A 341 0.31 -15.07 -19.46
CA ALA A 341 -0.62 -14.51 -18.48
C ALA A 341 -2.00 -14.61 -19.15
N LYS A 342 -2.97 -15.28 -18.53
CA LYS A 342 -4.35 -15.32 -19.02
C LYS A 342 -4.73 -13.91 -19.43
N ALA A 343 -5.10 -13.73 -20.70
CA ALA A 343 -5.73 -12.52 -21.19
C ALA A 343 -6.72 -12.03 -20.13
N GLY A 344 -6.40 -10.91 -19.47
CA GLY A 344 -7.39 -10.20 -18.69
C GLY A 344 -8.50 -9.90 -19.67
N ASN A 345 -9.68 -10.48 -19.44
CA ASN A 345 -10.87 -10.27 -20.25
C ASN A 345 -10.95 -8.80 -20.65
N ALA A 346 -11.33 -8.53 -21.90
CA ALA A 346 -11.89 -7.23 -22.25
C ALA A 346 -12.98 -6.93 -21.20
N GLY A 347 -12.71 -6.04 -20.25
CA GLY A 347 -13.56 -5.79 -19.08
C GLY A 347 -13.00 -6.17 -17.69
N SER A 348 -11.70 -6.44 -17.49
CA SER A 348 -11.13 -6.59 -16.13
C SER A 348 -10.50 -5.31 -15.59
N GLY A 349 -10.60 -5.07 -14.28
CA GLY A 349 -9.93 -3.97 -13.59
C GLY A 349 -10.49 -2.59 -13.96
N PHE A 350 -9.63 -1.61 -14.22
CA PHE A 350 -10.05 -0.26 -14.66
C PHE A 350 -10.95 -0.33 -15.90
N LEU A 351 -10.61 -1.14 -16.90
CA LEU A 351 -11.33 -1.21 -18.17
C LEU A 351 -12.72 -1.85 -18.08
N SER A 352 -13.10 -2.41 -16.93
CA SER A 352 -14.48 -2.86 -16.66
C SER A 352 -15.48 -1.69 -16.68
N MET A 353 -15.00 -0.47 -16.35
CA MET A 353 -15.84 0.73 -16.16
C MET A 353 -16.93 0.57 -15.08
N GLU A 354 -16.86 -0.47 -14.25
CA GLU A 354 -17.79 -0.72 -13.14
C GLU A 354 -17.50 0.15 -11.92
N TYR A 355 -16.32 0.75 -11.87
CA TYR A 355 -15.76 1.40 -10.69
C TYR A 355 -15.60 2.90 -10.88
N SER A 356 -15.78 3.66 -9.79
CA SER A 356 -15.52 5.10 -9.81
C SER A 356 -14.09 5.37 -10.24
N SER A 357 -13.94 6.13 -11.31
CA SER A 357 -12.67 6.30 -12.00
C SER A 357 -12.45 7.76 -12.34
N MET A 358 -11.20 8.21 -12.22
CA MET A 358 -10.77 9.56 -12.59
C MET A 358 -9.58 9.50 -13.53
N VAL A 359 -9.63 10.30 -14.60
CA VAL A 359 -8.50 10.50 -15.51
C VAL A 359 -8.14 11.98 -15.61
N LEU A 360 -6.90 12.34 -15.28
CA LEU A 360 -6.38 13.70 -15.37
C LEU A 360 -5.26 13.75 -16.40
N PHE A 361 -5.26 14.75 -17.29
CA PHE A 361 -4.20 14.93 -18.28
C PHE A 361 -4.03 16.39 -18.70
N GLY A 362 -2.83 16.73 -19.18
CA GLY A 362 -2.50 18.06 -19.68
C GLY A 362 -2.80 18.25 -21.17
N SER A 363 -3.10 19.49 -21.58
CA SER A 363 -3.34 19.82 -22.99
C SER A 363 -2.07 19.80 -23.85
N LEU A 364 -0.90 19.91 -23.23
CA LEU A 364 0.43 19.87 -23.84
C LEU A 364 1.16 18.55 -23.53
N ASP A 365 0.43 17.45 -23.31
CA ASP A 365 1.04 16.13 -23.15
C ASP A 365 1.70 15.65 -24.46
N HIS A 366 3.01 15.47 -24.41
CA HIS A 366 3.83 15.09 -25.57
C HIS A 366 3.96 13.56 -25.74
N PHE A 367 3.61 12.76 -24.73
CA PHE A 367 3.63 11.30 -24.82
C PHE A 367 2.33 10.78 -25.45
N THR A 368 1.20 11.30 -25.00
CA THR A 368 -0.09 11.05 -25.63
C THR A 368 -0.82 12.37 -25.83
N SER A 369 -1.06 12.74 -27.09
CA SER A 369 -1.69 14.03 -27.39
C SER A 369 -3.06 14.15 -26.73
N ALA A 370 -3.37 15.35 -26.23
CA ALA A 370 -4.65 15.64 -25.59
C ALA A 370 -5.87 15.29 -26.46
N LYS A 371 -5.75 15.40 -27.79
CA LYS A 371 -6.79 14.94 -28.73
C LYS A 371 -7.03 13.43 -28.61
N LYS A 372 -5.98 12.61 -28.59
CA LYS A 372 -6.09 11.15 -28.43
C LYS A 372 -6.64 10.78 -27.06
N LEU A 373 -6.19 11.48 -26.01
CA LEU A 373 -6.68 11.26 -24.64
C LEU A 373 -8.16 11.58 -24.52
N LYS A 374 -8.61 12.76 -25.00
CA LYS A 374 -10.04 13.14 -25.04
C LYS A 374 -10.88 12.09 -25.77
N GLN A 375 -10.48 11.72 -26.98
CA GLN A 375 -11.19 10.69 -27.75
C GLN A 375 -11.23 9.33 -27.03
N TRP A 376 -10.20 8.99 -26.25
CA TRP A 376 -10.17 7.75 -25.48
C TRP A 376 -11.08 7.82 -24.25
N VAL A 377 -11.00 8.88 -23.43
CA VAL A 377 -11.85 9.02 -22.24
C VAL A 377 -13.32 9.26 -22.59
N GLU A 378 -13.64 9.95 -23.69
CA GLU A 378 -15.02 10.13 -24.16
C GLU A 378 -15.65 8.78 -24.55
N ARG A 379 -14.90 7.93 -25.25
CA ARG A 379 -15.34 6.56 -25.60
C ARG A 379 -15.60 5.73 -24.35
N LEU A 380 -14.70 5.79 -23.37
CA LEU A 380 -14.85 5.08 -22.10
C LEU A 380 -16.03 5.63 -21.28
N SER A 381 -16.22 6.96 -21.27
CA SER A 381 -17.29 7.62 -20.53
C SER A 381 -18.66 7.14 -21.00
N THR A 382 -18.86 6.99 -22.30
CA THR A 382 -20.09 6.43 -22.89
C THR A 382 -20.38 5.01 -22.42
N ALA A 383 -19.35 4.20 -22.17
CA ALA A 383 -19.49 2.83 -21.67
C ALA A 383 -19.65 2.74 -20.14
N SER A 384 -19.29 3.79 -19.41
CA SER A 384 -19.13 3.76 -17.95
C SER A 384 -20.37 4.10 -17.13
N SER A 385 -21.51 4.40 -17.77
CA SER A 385 -22.76 4.80 -17.09
C SER A 385 -22.57 5.88 -16.01
N GLY A 386 -21.61 6.79 -16.19
CA GLY A 386 -21.32 7.90 -15.27
C GLY A 386 -20.28 7.62 -14.17
N SER A 387 -19.68 6.42 -14.12
CA SER A 387 -18.64 6.09 -13.14
C SER A 387 -17.28 6.75 -13.43
N LEU A 388 -17.05 7.18 -14.67
CA LEU A 388 -15.81 7.83 -15.12
C LEU A 388 -15.92 9.35 -15.14
N GLN A 389 -15.04 10.02 -14.39
CA GLN A 389 -14.79 11.45 -14.50
C GLN A 389 -13.44 11.69 -15.17
N TRP A 390 -13.30 12.78 -15.92
CA TRP A 390 -12.02 13.16 -16.51
C TRP A 390 -11.87 14.67 -16.63
N GLU A 391 -10.62 15.13 -16.70
CA GLU A 391 -10.31 16.55 -16.83
C GLU A 391 -9.03 16.80 -17.63
N CYS A 392 -9.07 17.82 -18.49
CA CYS A 392 -7.96 18.26 -19.32
C CYS A 392 -7.47 19.64 -18.87
N PHE A 393 -6.29 19.70 -18.26
CA PHE A 393 -5.70 20.94 -17.75
C PHE A 393 -5.02 21.72 -18.87
N GLN A 394 -5.34 23.00 -19.02
CA GLN A 394 -4.79 23.82 -20.11
C GLN A 394 -3.37 24.28 -19.83
N GLY A 395 -2.49 24.21 -20.83
CA GLY A 395 -1.10 24.65 -20.72
C GLY A 395 -0.19 23.69 -19.95
N VAL A 396 -0.72 22.54 -19.54
CA VAL A 396 0.00 21.56 -18.71
C VAL A 396 0.63 20.49 -19.59
N ASP A 397 1.91 20.21 -19.36
CA ASP A 397 2.65 19.14 -20.03
C ASP A 397 2.54 17.79 -19.29
N HIS A 398 3.16 16.75 -19.84
CA HIS A 398 3.13 15.41 -19.24
C HIS A 398 3.72 15.37 -17.83
N PHE A 399 4.70 16.24 -17.56
CA PHE A 399 5.43 16.31 -16.30
C PHE A 399 4.78 17.25 -15.28
N TRP A 400 3.65 17.88 -15.63
CA TRP A 400 2.90 18.81 -14.79
C TRP A 400 3.77 19.92 -14.19
N ARG A 401 4.65 20.49 -15.01
CA ARG A 401 5.48 21.62 -14.59
C ARG A 401 4.67 22.92 -14.65
N GLY A 402 4.88 23.79 -13.68
CA GLY A 402 4.23 25.09 -13.60
C GLY A 402 3.74 25.40 -12.19
N ASP A 403 3.73 26.68 -11.84
CA ASP A 403 3.25 27.12 -10.55
C ASP A 403 1.73 26.92 -10.44
N GLY A 404 1.26 26.38 -9.31
CA GLY A 404 -0.16 26.16 -9.02
C GLY A 404 -0.80 24.94 -9.69
N VAL A 405 -0.17 24.35 -10.71
CA VAL A 405 -0.71 23.19 -11.45
C VAL A 405 -0.99 22.01 -10.53
N LEU A 406 -0.07 21.70 -9.62
CA LEU A 406 -0.26 20.61 -8.65
C LEU A 406 -1.38 20.91 -7.65
N ASP A 407 -1.57 22.17 -7.27
CA ASP A 407 -2.65 22.57 -6.36
C ASP A 407 -4.01 22.35 -7.00
N GLU A 408 -4.15 22.64 -8.30
CA GLU A 408 -5.38 22.36 -9.07
C GLU A 408 -5.65 20.85 -9.18
N VAL A 409 -4.62 20.04 -9.46
CA VAL A 409 -4.73 18.57 -9.47
C VAL A 409 -5.18 18.04 -8.12
N GLN A 410 -4.56 18.51 -7.03
CA GLN A 410 -4.92 18.11 -5.67
C GLN A 410 -6.36 18.54 -5.33
N ALA A 411 -6.78 19.75 -5.73
CA ALA A 411 -8.14 20.22 -5.54
C ALA A 411 -9.13 19.30 -6.27
N ARG A 412 -8.82 18.88 -7.50
CA ARG A 412 -9.68 17.99 -8.27
C ARG A 412 -9.81 16.60 -7.65
N ILE A 413 -8.70 16.01 -7.21
CA ILE A 413 -8.66 14.71 -6.52
C ILE A 413 -9.44 14.78 -5.21
N LYS A 414 -9.29 15.88 -4.45
CA LYS A 414 -10.04 16.11 -3.21
C LYS A 414 -11.55 16.12 -3.46
N THR A 415 -12.03 16.86 -4.46
CA THR A 415 -13.46 16.95 -4.79
C THR A 415 -14.03 15.57 -5.13
N TRP A 416 -13.30 14.77 -5.92
CA TRP A 416 -13.74 13.41 -6.28
C TRP A 416 -13.73 12.42 -5.12
N THR A 417 -12.67 12.41 -4.32
CA THR A 417 -12.63 11.51 -3.15
C THR A 417 -13.68 11.87 -2.08
N SER A 418 -14.13 13.12 -2.05
CA SER A 418 -15.22 13.56 -1.16
C SER A 418 -16.57 12.94 -1.56
N SER A 419 -16.85 12.77 -2.85
CA SER A 419 -18.12 12.20 -3.32
C SER A 419 -18.31 10.71 -2.95
N PHE A 420 -17.23 10.01 -2.60
CA PHE A 420 -17.30 8.63 -2.09
C PHE A 420 -17.93 8.53 -0.71
N THR A 421 -17.84 9.60 0.07
CA THR A 421 -18.34 9.62 1.45
C THR A 421 -19.84 9.92 1.47
N GLU A 422 -20.31 10.77 0.56
CA GLU A 422 -21.73 11.14 0.42
C GLU A 422 -22.59 9.96 -0.04
N HIS A 423 -22.09 9.14 -0.97
CA HIS A 423 -22.79 7.95 -1.44
C HIS A 423 -22.96 6.87 -0.36
N SER A 424 -22.09 6.85 0.66
CA SER A 424 -22.14 5.89 1.77
C SER A 424 -23.11 6.31 2.89
N LEU A 425 -23.64 7.54 2.86
CA LEU A 425 -24.61 8.04 3.85
C LEU A 425 -26.06 7.98 3.36
N GLN A 426 -26.29 7.64 2.08
CA GLN A 426 -27.62 7.54 1.46
C GLN A 426 -28.11 6.10 1.28
N THR A 427 -27.27 5.10 1.57
CA THR A 427 -27.60 3.67 1.63
C THR A 427 -27.54 3.20 3.07
#